data_AF-A0A1G8D242-F1
#
_entry.id   AF-A0A1G8D242-F1
#
_cell.length_a   1.000
_cell.length_b   1.000
_cell.length_c   1.000
_cell.angle_alpha   90.00
_cell.angle_beta   90.00
_cell.angle_gamma   90.00
#
_symmetry.space_group_name_H-M   'P 1'
#
loop_
_entity.id
_entity.type
_entity.pdbx_description
1 polymer ?
#
loop_
_entity_poly.entity_id
_entity_poly.type
_entity_poly.pdbx_seq_one_letter_code
_entity_poly.pdbx_strand_id
1 'polypeptide(L)' 'MSPCYLSPYLDLSYWLNVLDHLSPEGKPSMRQDIEAKRFSEVDLFSGTILELGKKYSLSTPVNEELYRRIKKIELRY' A
#
# COMPACT_ATOMS: atom_id res chain seq x y z
N MET A 1 -27.95 -18.66 -13.33
CA MET A 1 -27.17 -18.12 -12.20
C MET A 1 -25.71 -18.42 -12.50
N SER A 2 -24.98 -17.46 -13.07
CA SER A 2 -23.56 -17.66 -13.43
C SER A 2 -22.66 -17.32 -12.23
N PRO A 3 -21.54 -18.03 -12.03
CA PRO A 3 -20.73 -17.89 -10.82
C PRO A 3 -19.99 -16.54 -10.83
N CYS A 4 -20.09 -15.80 -9.73
CA CYS A 4 -19.32 -14.57 -9.46
C CYS A 4 -17.84 -14.88 -9.18
N TYR A 5 -17.12 -15.44 -10.15
CA TYR A 5 -15.67 -15.46 -10.15
C TYR A 5 -15.21 -14.65 -11.36
N LEU A 6 -15.23 -13.33 -11.22
CA LEU A 6 -14.44 -12.46 -12.07
C LEU A 6 -12.98 -12.87 -11.90
N SER A 7 -12.24 -12.95 -13.00
CA SER A 7 -10.80 -13.26 -13.01
C SER A 7 -10.09 -12.47 -11.90
N PRO A 8 -9.17 -13.08 -11.11
CA PRO A 8 -8.45 -12.37 -10.05
C PRO A 8 -7.67 -11.15 -10.59
N TYR A 9 -7.41 -11.12 -11.90
CA TYR A 9 -6.74 -10.03 -12.59
C TYR A 9 -7.68 -8.92 -13.06
N LEU A 10 -9.01 -9.11 -12.98
CA LEU A 10 -9.96 -8.10 -13.44
C LEU A 10 -9.95 -6.87 -12.54
N ASP A 11 -9.91 -7.07 -11.22
CA ASP A 11 -9.82 -5.98 -10.26
C ASP A 11 -8.49 -5.21 -10.41
N LEU A 12 -7.37 -5.94 -10.52
CA LEU A 12 -6.07 -5.31 -10.77
C LEU A 12 -6.07 -4.49 -12.09
N SER A 13 -6.56 -5.08 -13.18
CA SER A 13 -6.62 -4.39 -14.48
C SER A 13 -7.52 -3.16 -14.42
N TYR A 14 -8.63 -3.24 -13.71
CA TYR A 14 -9.54 -2.12 -13.50
C TYR A 14 -8.84 -0.96 -12.77
N TRP A 15 -8.17 -1.23 -11.64
CA TRP A 15 -7.46 -0.20 -10.91
C TRP A 15 -6.27 0.38 -11.68
N LEU A 16 -5.54 -0.44 -12.43
CA LEU A 16 -4.46 0.05 -13.30
C LEU A 16 -5.01 1.02 -14.35
N ASN A 17 -6.14 0.70 -14.98
CA ASN A 17 -6.78 1.60 -15.95
C ASN A 17 -7.22 2.93 -15.31
N VAL A 18 -7.73 2.91 -14.08
CA VAL A 18 -8.04 4.16 -13.34
C VAL A 18 -6.78 4.99 -13.10
N LEU A 19 -5.67 4.35 -12.71
CA LEU A 19 -4.40 5.01 -12.44
C LEU A 19 -3.74 5.59 -13.70
N ASP A 20 -3.92 4.95 -14.86
CA ASP A 20 -3.36 5.39 -16.15
C ASP A 20 -3.85 6.79 -16.59
N HIS A 21 -4.98 7.25 -16.03
CA HIS A 21 -5.52 8.58 -16.31
C HIS A 21 -4.97 9.69 -15.41
N LEU A 22 -4.17 9.36 -14.40
CA LEU A 22 -3.55 10.36 -13.52
C LEU A 22 -2.34 11.02 -14.22
N SER A 23 -2.01 12.25 -13.80
CA SER A 23 -0.82 12.95 -14.32
C SER A 23 0.44 12.12 -14.03
N PRO A 24 1.36 11.96 -15.03
CA PRO A 24 2.61 11.24 -14.82
C PRO A 24 3.56 11.94 -13.83
N GLU A 25 3.37 13.24 -13.59
CA GLU A 25 4.06 14.02 -12.57
C GLU A 25 3.42 13.87 -11.17
N GLY A 26 2.24 13.26 -11.08
CA GLY A 26 1.51 13.01 -9.85
C GLY A 26 2.32 12.16 -8.87
N LYS A 27 2.36 12.59 -7.60
CA LYS A 27 3.03 11.86 -6.51
C LYS A 27 2.00 11.46 -5.46
N PRO A 28 1.97 10.18 -5.01
CA PRO A 28 1.13 9.80 -3.88
C PRO A 28 1.55 10.55 -2.61
N SER A 29 0.61 10.79 -1.68
CA SER A 29 0.83 11.57 -0.45
C SER A 29 2.09 11.11 0.31
N MET A 30 2.22 9.80 0.50
CA MET A 30 3.34 9.20 1.21
C MET A 30 4.71 9.55 0.59
N ARG A 31 4.81 9.63 -0.75
CA ARG A 31 6.05 10.06 -1.43
C ARG A 31 6.36 11.52 -1.13
N GLN A 32 5.34 12.37 -1.08
CA GLN A 32 5.50 13.79 -0.75
C GLN A 32 6.00 13.98 0.68
N ASP A 33 5.55 13.13 1.62
CA ASP A 33 6.07 13.12 3.00
C ASP A 33 7.55 12.74 3.05
N ILE A 34 7.97 11.69 2.33
CA ILE A 34 9.39 11.29 2.27
C ILE A 34 10.26 12.45 1.73
N GLU A 35 9.84 13.08 0.63
CA GLU A 35 10.58 14.20 0.03
C GLU A 35 10.71 15.40 0.98
N ALA A 36 9.69 15.63 1.81
CA ALA A 36 9.66 16.70 2.79
C ALA A 36 10.22 16.31 4.18
N LYS A 37 10.80 15.10 4.32
CA LYS A 37 11.26 14.54 5.62
C LYS A 37 10.19 14.56 6.71
N ARG A 38 8.94 14.31 6.34
CA ARG A 38 7.84 14.09 7.29
C ARG A 38 7.63 12.61 7.50
N PHE A 39 7.23 12.25 8.71
CA PHE A 39 6.71 10.91 8.97
C PHE A 39 5.43 10.72 8.17
N SER A 40 5.35 9.56 7.53
CA SER A 40 4.26 9.18 6.66
C SER A 40 3.15 8.44 7.40
N GLU A 41 2.04 8.17 6.73
CA GLU A 41 0.91 7.40 7.26
C GLU A 41 1.16 5.87 7.29
N VAL A 42 2.42 5.40 7.18
CA VAL A 42 2.76 3.96 7.10
C VAL A 42 2.27 3.16 8.32
N ASP A 43 2.27 3.78 9.50
CA ASP A 43 1.79 3.17 10.74
C ASP A 43 0.26 3.00 10.70
N LEU A 44 -0.46 3.97 10.13
CA LEU A 44 -1.92 3.91 9.94
C LEU A 44 -2.33 2.87 8.89
N PHE A 45 -1.54 2.68 7.84
CA PHE A 45 -1.87 1.73 6.77
C PHE A 45 -1.27 0.34 7.02
N SER A 46 0.00 0.15 6.65
CA SER A 46 0.64 -1.16 6.78
C SER A 46 0.70 -1.61 8.24
N GLY A 47 0.96 -0.71 9.19
CA GLY A 47 0.95 -1.02 10.62
C GLY A 47 -0.37 -1.66 11.07
N THR A 48 -1.51 -1.05 10.71
CA THR A 48 -2.85 -1.62 10.97
C THR A 48 -3.02 -3.02 10.37
N ILE A 49 -2.57 -3.23 9.12
CA ILE A 49 -2.64 -4.56 8.50
C ILE A 49 -1.78 -5.58 9.25
N LEU A 50 -0.60 -5.20 9.74
CA LEU A 50 0.24 -6.09 10.55
C LEU A 50 -0.43 -6.46 11.88
N GLU A 51 -1.08 -5.49 12.54
CA GLU A 51 -1.82 -5.74 13.78
C GLU A 51 -3.01 -6.67 13.56
N LEU A 52 -3.79 -6.44 12.49
CA LEU A 52 -4.90 -7.31 12.11
C LEU A 52 -4.40 -8.71 11.70
N GLY A 53 -3.31 -8.79 10.94
CA GLY A 53 -2.68 -10.06 10.54
C GLY A 53 -2.31 -10.91 11.76
N LYS A 54 -1.66 -10.30 12.76
CA LYS A 54 -1.36 -10.97 14.03
C LYS A 54 -2.62 -11.41 14.77
N LYS A 55 -3.63 -10.54 14.87
CA LYS A 55 -4.89 -10.82 15.58
C LYS A 55 -5.65 -12.01 15.00
N TYR A 56 -5.63 -12.17 13.68
CA TYR A 56 -6.35 -13.24 12.97
C TYR A 56 -5.45 -14.38 12.51
N SER A 57 -4.20 -14.44 12.96
CA SER A 57 -3.21 -15.46 12.57
C SER A 57 -3.01 -15.57 11.05
N LEU A 58 -3.02 -14.43 10.34
CA LEU A 58 -2.80 -14.32 8.90
C LEU A 58 -1.40 -13.76 8.61
N SER A 59 -0.73 -14.35 7.62
CA SER A 59 0.56 -13.85 7.12
C SER A 59 0.36 -12.62 6.24
N THR A 60 1.17 -11.58 6.45
CA THR A 60 1.07 -10.29 5.72
C THR A 60 2.41 -9.86 5.12
N PRO A 61 3.13 -10.74 4.39
CA PRO A 61 4.56 -10.57 4.09
C PRO A 61 4.85 -9.33 3.25
N VAL A 62 3.93 -8.93 2.35
CA VAL A 62 4.08 -7.72 1.54
C VAL A 62 3.98 -6.47 2.41
N ASN A 63 3.02 -6.40 3.33
CA ASN A 63 2.90 -5.26 4.24
C ASN A 63 4.07 -5.20 5.22
N GLU A 64 4.59 -6.34 5.66
CA GLU A 64 5.78 -6.39 6.55
C GLU A 64 7.00 -5.77 5.87
N GLU A 65 7.27 -6.15 4.62
CA GLU A 65 8.40 -5.62 3.87
C GLU A 65 8.23 -4.12 3.55
N LEU A 66 7.04 -3.70 3.13
CA LEU A 66 6.75 -2.30 2.84
C LEU A 66 6.89 -1.44 4.10
N TYR A 67 6.30 -1.85 5.22
CA TYR A 67 6.41 -1.19 6.51
C TYR A 67 7.88 -1.04 6.90
N ARG A 68 8.63 -2.14 6.91
CA ARG A 68 10.06 -2.16 7.28
C ARG A 68 10.89 -1.21 6.41
N ARG A 69 10.67 -1.20 5.10
CA ARG A 69 11.41 -0.33 4.15
C ARG A 69 11.12 1.14 4.42
N ILE A 70 9.85 1.51 4.61
CA ILE A 70 9.46 2.90 4.83
C ILE A 70 10.00 3.38 6.19
N LYS A 71 9.84 2.62 7.28
CA LYS A 71 10.45 2.97 8.58
C LYS A 71 11.96 3.16 8.47
N LYS A 72 12.66 2.33 7.66
CA LYS A 72 14.10 2.49 7.43
C LYS A 72 14.46 3.80 6.71
N ILE A 73 13.60 4.29 5.83
CA ILE A 73 13.77 5.61 5.20
C ILE A 73 13.54 6.70 6.24
N GLU A 74 12.45 6.61 7.01
CA GLU A 74 12.08 7.58 8.05
C GLU A 74 13.13 7.72 9.16
N LEU A 75 13.83 6.64 9.51
CA LEU A 75 14.94 6.66 10.47
C LEU A 75 16.15 7.51 10.03
N ARG A 76 16.19 7.96 8.78
CA ARG A 76 17.29 8.78 8.21
C ARG A 76 16.96 10.26 8.11
N TYR A 77 15.80 10.70 8.58
CA TYR A 77 15.38 12.10 8.52
C TYR A 77 16.30 13.02 9.32
#